data_AF-A0A401VWY9-F1
#
_entry.id   AF-A0A401VWY9-F1
#
_cell.length_a   1.000
_cell.length_b   1.000
_cell.length_c   1.000
_cell.angle_alpha   90.00
_cell.angle_beta   90.00
_cell.angle_gamma   90.00
#
_symmetry.space_group_name_H-M   'P 1'
#
loop_
_entity.id
_entity.type
_entity.pdbx_description
1 polymer ?
#
loop_
_entity_poly.entity_id
_entity_poly.type
_entity_poly.pdbx_seq_one_letter_code
_entity_poly.pdbx_strand_id
1 'polypeptide(L)'
;MLTPEAWMAQLQTALRDRLGGAARAWLDEALDEAHAEARATARAAAEAEVAVRTAGEAEAAVRTAAEAEAEAEAAGLRDPASSSVSALSYTAYAPPVWEMRFASAGRHCTRREPPHARDREAAEAARILLLHTARADARTVTRLYEHGTAAERRAVLMALPHLDLGPSARPLVEDALRTDDTRLVAAAVGPYAARHLDAHTWRHAVLKCLFTGVPVTAVAGLAERARGDTELAHMLTAYARERTAAYRPVPADLQRVLDLTAPSTSTAPLASPFPSDSSPAPAPAPAPPFQPPLSP
;
A
#
# COMPACT_ATOMS: atom_id res chain seq x y z
N MET A 1 -14.87 -3.61 5.29
CA MET A 1 -13.64 -3.87 4.51
C MET A 1 -13.37 -5.36 4.53
N LEU A 2 -12.98 -5.94 3.40
CA LEU A 2 -12.53 -7.33 3.35
C LEU A 2 -11.22 -7.47 4.11
N THR A 3 -10.96 -8.63 4.71
CA THR A 3 -9.63 -8.92 5.26
C THR A 3 -8.60 -8.96 4.13
N PRO A 4 -7.32 -8.70 4.39
CA PRO A 4 -6.27 -8.78 3.37
C PRO A 4 -6.27 -10.15 2.64
N GLU A 5 -6.48 -11.24 3.37
CA GLU A 5 -6.56 -12.59 2.81
C GLU A 5 -7.78 -12.77 1.88
N ALA A 6 -8.95 -12.26 2.29
CA ALA A 6 -10.15 -12.33 1.48
C ALA A 6 -9.99 -11.54 0.16
N TRP A 7 -9.26 -10.43 0.19
CA TRP A 7 -8.96 -9.66 -1.02
C TRP A 7 -8.06 -10.45 -2.00
N MET A 8 -7.01 -11.11 -1.51
CA MET A 8 -6.13 -11.92 -2.36
C MET A 8 -6.89 -13.10 -3.00
N ALA A 9 -7.74 -13.78 -2.23
CA ALA A 9 -8.56 -14.89 -2.73
C ALA A 9 -9.57 -14.43 -3.80
N GLN A 10 -10.20 -13.27 -3.61
CA GLN A 10 -11.08 -12.66 -4.62
C GLN A 10 -10.31 -12.25 -5.87
N LEU A 11 -9.13 -11.63 -5.71
CA LEU A 11 -8.27 -11.25 -6.83
C LEU A 11 -7.88 -12.48 -7.66
N GLN A 12 -7.48 -13.57 -7.01
CA GLN A 12 -7.14 -14.82 -7.68
C GLN A 12 -8.34 -15.40 -8.43
N THR A 13 -9.51 -15.45 -7.80
CA THR A 13 -10.74 -15.94 -8.42
C THR A 13 -11.09 -15.13 -9.67
N ALA A 14 -11.16 -13.80 -9.53
CA ALA A 14 -11.46 -12.89 -10.63
C ALA A 14 -10.43 -12.98 -11.77
N LEU A 15 -9.15 -13.14 -11.43
CA LEU A 15 -8.10 -13.32 -12.42
C LEU A 15 -8.31 -14.62 -13.21
N ARG A 16 -8.59 -15.73 -12.54
CA ARG A 16 -8.82 -17.03 -13.20
C ARG A 16 -10.00 -16.96 -14.17
N ASP A 17 -11.08 -16.30 -13.79
CA ASP A 17 -12.27 -16.16 -14.64
C ASP A 17 -11.98 -15.37 -15.93
N ARG A 18 -11.08 -14.39 -15.85
CA ARG A 18 -10.66 -13.57 -17.00
C ARG A 18 -9.69 -14.28 -17.95
N LEU A 19 -8.94 -15.27 -17.48
CA LEU A 19 -7.83 -15.87 -18.23
C LEU A 19 -8.25 -17.07 -19.09
N GLY A 20 -7.68 -17.15 -20.31
CA GLY A 20 -7.77 -18.34 -21.16
C GLY A 20 -7.06 -19.56 -20.56
N GLY A 21 -7.33 -20.76 -21.09
CA GLY A 21 -6.80 -22.02 -20.53
C GLY A 21 -5.27 -22.06 -20.41
N ALA A 22 -4.55 -21.68 -21.46
CA ALA A 22 -3.08 -21.61 -21.45
C ALA A 22 -2.54 -20.56 -20.45
N ALA A 23 -3.21 -19.41 -20.33
CA ALA A 23 -2.83 -18.37 -19.39
C ALA A 23 -3.10 -18.79 -17.93
N ARG A 24 -4.17 -19.55 -17.67
CA ARG A 24 -4.43 -20.15 -16.35
C ARG A 24 -3.39 -21.20 -15.98
N ALA A 25 -3.04 -22.09 -16.90
CA ALA A 25 -1.99 -23.09 -16.65
C ALA A 25 -0.64 -22.44 -16.34
N TRP A 26 -0.27 -21.39 -17.09
CA TRP A 26 0.91 -20.59 -16.79
C TRP A 26 0.84 -19.92 -15.41
N LEU A 27 -0.32 -19.38 -15.02
CA LEU A 27 -0.50 -18.76 -13.71
C LEU A 27 -0.35 -19.78 -12.58
N ASP A 28 -0.92 -20.97 -12.73
CA ASP A 28 -0.83 -22.06 -11.75
C ASP A 28 0.64 -22.45 -11.52
N GLU A 29 1.39 -22.70 -12.60
CA GLU A 29 2.81 -23.01 -12.52
C GLU A 29 3.62 -21.88 -11.87
N ALA A 30 3.32 -20.62 -12.23
CA ALA A 30 4.00 -19.47 -11.67
C ALA A 30 3.74 -19.29 -10.16
N LEU A 31 2.51 -19.57 -9.70
CA LEU A 31 2.15 -19.53 -8.28
C LEU A 31 2.76 -20.71 -7.50
N ASP A 32 2.90 -21.88 -8.11
CA ASP A 32 3.59 -23.02 -7.51
C ASP A 32 5.09 -22.73 -7.31
N GLU A 33 5.74 -22.11 -8.30
CA GLU A 33 7.13 -21.65 -8.18
C GLU A 33 7.30 -20.59 -7.08
N ALA A 34 6.39 -19.61 -7.01
CA ALA A 34 6.40 -18.59 -5.96
C ALA A 34 6.20 -19.21 -4.57
N HIS A 35 5.28 -20.18 -4.41
CA HIS A 35 5.10 -20.91 -3.15
C HIS A 35 6.33 -21.74 -2.79
N ALA A 36 7.00 -22.35 -3.77
CA ALA A 36 8.22 -23.11 -3.53
C ALA A 36 9.33 -22.19 -3.00
N GLU A 37 9.49 -21.00 -3.58
CA GLU A 37 10.45 -20.00 -3.08
C GLU A 37 10.11 -19.59 -1.64
N ALA A 38 8.87 -19.20 -1.37
CA ALA A 38 8.48 -18.77 -0.02
C ALA A 38 8.77 -19.85 1.05
N ARG A 39 8.57 -21.13 0.71
CA ARG A 39 8.92 -22.26 1.57
C ARG A 39 10.43 -22.44 1.71
N ALA A 40 11.20 -22.23 0.65
CA ALA A 40 12.66 -22.32 0.68
C ALA A 40 13.26 -21.21 1.54
N THR A 41 12.81 -19.96 1.37
CA THR A 41 13.22 -18.81 2.18
C THR A 41 12.89 -19.03 3.67
N ALA A 42 11.68 -19.52 3.97
CA ALA A 42 11.28 -19.81 5.35
C ALA A 42 12.14 -20.92 6.00
N ARG A 43 12.48 -21.97 5.25
CA ARG A 43 13.40 -23.03 5.71
C ARG A 43 14.79 -22.48 5.98
N ALA A 44 15.34 -21.72 5.04
CA ALA A 44 16.66 -21.10 5.19
C ALA A 44 16.72 -20.14 6.40
N ALA A 45 15.65 -19.37 6.64
CA ALA A 45 15.54 -18.52 7.83
C ALA A 45 15.52 -19.33 9.14
N ALA A 46 14.75 -20.41 9.19
CA ALA A 46 14.70 -21.30 10.36
C ALA A 46 16.05 -22.00 10.62
N GLU A 47 16.74 -22.45 9.55
CA GLU A 47 18.08 -23.02 9.64
C GLU A 47 19.10 -22.00 10.14
N ALA A 48 19.04 -20.75 9.65
CA ALA A 48 19.89 -19.66 10.11
C ALA A 48 19.64 -19.32 11.59
N GLU A 49 18.39 -19.30 12.04
CA GLU A 49 18.04 -19.07 13.45
C GLU A 49 18.58 -20.19 14.35
N VAL A 50 18.46 -21.45 13.91
CA VAL A 50 19.08 -22.60 14.60
C VAL A 50 20.60 -22.43 14.67
N ALA A 51 21.24 -22.07 13.55
CA ALA A 51 22.69 -21.87 13.49
C ALA A 51 23.16 -20.75 14.44
N VAL A 52 22.46 -19.60 14.45
CA VAL A 52 22.76 -18.47 15.37
C VAL A 52 22.60 -18.90 16.83
N ARG A 53 21.55 -19.64 17.17
CA ARG A 53 21.37 -20.17 18.52
C ARG A 53 22.48 -21.14 18.91
N THR A 54 22.84 -22.08 18.04
CA THR A 54 23.95 -23.02 18.32
C THR A 54 25.30 -22.32 18.45
N ALA A 55 25.54 -21.26 17.66
CA ALA A 55 26.72 -20.44 17.78
C ALA A 55 26.74 -19.67 19.11
N GLY A 56 25.60 -19.12 19.55
CA GLY A 56 25.46 -18.46 20.84
C GLY A 56 25.63 -19.40 22.03
N GLU A 57 25.11 -20.62 21.94
CA GLU A 57 25.33 -21.69 22.94
C GLU A 57 26.81 -22.09 23.01
N ALA A 58 27.48 -22.24 21.87
CA ALA A 58 28.91 -22.53 21.80
C ALA A 58 29.76 -21.37 22.36
N GLU A 59 29.43 -20.11 22.03
CA GLU A 59 30.12 -18.93 22.56
C GLU A 59 29.92 -18.79 24.07
N ALA A 60 28.72 -19.08 24.59
CA ALA A 60 28.46 -19.13 26.02
C ALA A 60 29.25 -20.24 26.72
N ALA A 61 29.33 -21.43 26.12
CA ALA A 61 30.13 -22.53 26.66
C ALA A 61 31.64 -22.21 26.68
N VAL A 62 32.16 -21.58 25.62
CA VAL A 62 33.54 -21.07 25.56
C VAL A 62 33.78 -20.03 26.65
N ARG A 63 32.82 -19.12 26.89
CA ARG A 63 32.91 -18.13 27.96
C ARG A 63 32.92 -18.77 29.35
N THR A 64 32.04 -19.73 29.62
CA THR A 64 32.03 -20.47 30.89
C THR A 64 33.32 -21.26 31.10
N ALA A 65 33.87 -21.88 30.03
CA ALA A 65 35.15 -22.55 30.09
C ALA A 65 36.30 -21.57 30.37
N ALA A 66 36.29 -20.39 29.72
CA ALA A 66 37.28 -19.34 29.96
C ALA A 66 37.14 -18.70 31.36
N GLU A 67 35.92 -18.58 31.91
CA GLU A 67 35.69 -18.13 33.29
C GLU A 67 36.21 -19.18 34.30
N ALA A 68 35.96 -20.46 34.06
CA ALA A 68 36.52 -21.55 34.87
C ALA A 68 38.05 -21.65 34.73
N GLU A 69 38.58 -21.40 33.54
CA GLU A 69 40.01 -21.35 33.27
C GLU A 69 40.65 -20.10 33.89
N ALA A 70 39.96 -18.95 33.93
CA ALA A 70 40.41 -17.74 34.63
C ALA A 70 40.32 -17.88 36.16
N GLU A 71 39.33 -18.60 36.69
CA GLU A 71 39.30 -19.01 38.11
C GLU A 71 40.46 -19.98 38.42
N ALA A 72 40.82 -20.86 37.49
CA ALA A 72 42.00 -21.71 37.60
C ALA A 72 43.32 -20.93 37.40
N GLU A 73 43.33 -19.89 36.57
CA GLU A 73 44.49 -19.04 36.28
C GLU A 73 44.73 -18.00 37.39
N ALA A 74 43.70 -17.61 38.13
CA ALA A 74 43.83 -16.92 39.41
C ALA A 74 44.57 -17.77 40.47
N ALA A 75 44.76 -19.08 40.22
CA ALA A 75 45.67 -19.96 40.95
C ALA A 75 47.07 -20.13 40.28
N GLY A 76 47.31 -19.44 39.16
CA GLY A 76 48.62 -19.21 38.54
C GLY A 76 48.85 -19.92 37.19
N LEU A 77 48.98 -19.10 36.12
CA LEU A 77 49.78 -19.28 34.87
C LEU A 77 48.98 -19.58 33.56
N ARG A 78 48.68 -18.58 32.69
CA ARG A 78 49.34 -18.22 31.39
C ARG A 78 48.44 -17.46 30.37
N ASP A 79 49.17 -16.65 29.59
CA ASP A 79 48.84 -15.65 28.54
C ASP A 79 48.12 -16.15 27.24
N PRO A 80 47.09 -15.45 26.68
CA PRO A 80 46.42 -15.83 25.43
C PRO A 80 46.68 -14.89 24.23
N ALA A 81 46.94 -15.48 23.06
CA ALA A 81 46.95 -14.77 21.78
C ALA A 81 45.77 -15.24 20.89
N SER A 82 45.00 -14.28 20.39
CA SER A 82 43.84 -14.48 19.50
C SER A 82 44.06 -13.81 18.14
N SER A 83 43.52 -14.42 17.08
CA SER A 83 42.55 -13.80 16.16
C SER A 83 42.56 -14.45 14.79
N SER A 84 41.38 -14.66 14.20
CA SER A 84 41.16 -14.22 12.82
C SER A 84 39.67 -13.96 12.56
N VAL A 85 39.41 -12.80 11.94
CA VAL A 85 38.10 -12.38 11.42
C VAL A 85 38.02 -12.79 9.94
N SER A 86 36.92 -13.44 9.58
CA SER A 86 36.66 -13.95 8.23
C SER A 86 36.11 -12.87 7.29
N ALA A 87 36.54 -12.90 6.03
CA ALA A 87 36.16 -11.99 4.96
C ALA A 87 34.81 -12.39 4.33
N LEU A 88 33.94 -11.42 4.08
CA LEU A 88 32.67 -11.62 3.38
C LEU A 88 32.91 -11.75 1.86
N SER A 89 32.52 -12.90 1.31
CA SER A 89 32.48 -13.19 -0.12
C SER A 89 31.16 -12.70 -0.74
N TYR A 90 31.24 -12.02 -1.88
CA TYR A 90 30.08 -11.59 -2.66
C TYR A 90 29.69 -12.68 -3.67
N THR A 91 28.72 -13.52 -3.33
CA THR A 91 28.15 -14.49 -4.28
C THR A 91 27.23 -13.77 -5.27
N ALA A 92 27.43 -14.02 -6.57
CA ALA A 92 26.56 -13.51 -7.63
C ALA A 92 25.11 -14.02 -7.42
N TYR A 93 24.16 -13.09 -7.29
CA TYR A 93 22.74 -13.39 -7.12
C TYR A 93 22.15 -13.86 -8.44
N ALA A 94 21.82 -15.15 -8.56
CA ALA A 94 20.93 -15.64 -9.60
C ALA A 94 19.48 -15.41 -9.15
N PRO A 95 18.64 -14.67 -9.92
CA PRO A 95 17.27 -14.43 -9.52
C PRO A 95 16.46 -15.73 -9.52
N PRO A 96 15.63 -15.97 -8.49
CA PRO A 96 14.64 -17.04 -8.46
C PRO A 96 13.75 -17.07 -9.71
N VAL A 97 13.32 -18.28 -10.09
CA VAL A 97 12.52 -18.52 -11.31
C VAL A 97 11.21 -17.71 -11.30
N TRP A 98 10.57 -17.56 -10.14
CA TRP A 98 9.32 -16.80 -10.05
C TRP A 98 9.48 -15.30 -10.38
N GLU A 99 10.67 -14.71 -10.21
CA GLU A 99 10.94 -13.32 -10.63
C GLU A 99 10.88 -13.19 -12.17
N MET A 100 11.30 -14.24 -12.89
CA MET A 100 11.12 -14.30 -14.34
C MET A 100 9.63 -14.42 -14.71
N ARG A 101 8.83 -15.16 -13.91
CA ARG A 101 7.37 -15.22 -14.08
C ARG A 101 6.74 -13.83 -13.90
N PHE A 102 7.15 -13.11 -12.86
CA PHE A 102 6.72 -11.73 -12.62
C PHE A 102 6.98 -10.82 -13.84
N ALA A 103 8.19 -10.84 -14.41
CA ALA A 103 8.51 -10.06 -15.60
C ALA A 103 7.74 -10.52 -16.84
N SER A 104 7.52 -11.84 -16.98
CA SER A 104 6.86 -12.44 -18.13
C SER A 104 5.33 -12.31 -18.13
N ALA A 105 4.69 -11.90 -17.02
CA ALA A 105 3.23 -11.89 -16.88
C ALA A 105 2.49 -11.20 -18.04
N GLY A 106 2.99 -10.06 -18.52
CA GLY A 106 2.42 -9.34 -19.67
C GLY A 106 2.42 -10.13 -20.99
N ARG A 107 3.33 -11.12 -21.12
CA ARG A 107 3.44 -12.04 -22.26
C ARG A 107 2.65 -13.33 -22.08
N HIS A 108 1.96 -13.53 -20.97
CA HIS A 108 1.21 -14.77 -20.72
C HIS A 108 -0.25 -14.52 -20.36
N CYS A 109 -0.57 -13.40 -19.70
CA CYS A 109 -1.95 -13.05 -19.37
C CYS A 109 -2.74 -12.65 -20.62
N THR A 110 -3.53 -13.58 -21.16
CA THR A 110 -4.45 -13.38 -22.28
C THR A 110 -5.89 -13.58 -21.84
N ARG A 111 -6.81 -12.77 -22.40
CA ARG A 111 -8.24 -12.88 -22.10
C ARG A 111 -8.82 -14.20 -22.58
N ARG A 112 -9.75 -14.72 -21.78
CA ARG A 112 -10.54 -15.92 -22.10
C ARG A 112 -11.41 -15.71 -23.33
N GLU A 113 -12.06 -14.56 -23.43
CA GLU A 113 -13.02 -14.29 -24.51
C GLU A 113 -12.32 -13.74 -25.78
N PRO A 114 -12.87 -14.03 -26.98
CA PRO A 114 -12.39 -13.43 -28.21
C PRO A 114 -12.55 -11.89 -28.23
N PRO A 115 -11.59 -11.15 -28.81
CA PRO A 115 -10.31 -11.64 -29.31
C PRO A 115 -9.36 -11.95 -28.14
N HIS A 116 -8.67 -13.11 -28.23
CA HIS A 116 -7.69 -13.59 -27.24
C HIS A 116 -6.43 -12.72 -27.19
N ALA A 117 -6.58 -11.49 -26.69
CA ALA A 117 -5.55 -10.47 -26.64
C ALA A 117 -4.90 -10.39 -25.26
N ARG A 118 -3.74 -9.71 -25.19
CA ARG A 118 -3.05 -9.40 -23.94
C ARG A 118 -3.94 -8.58 -23.01
N ASP A 119 -4.02 -9.00 -21.76
CA ASP A 119 -4.76 -8.30 -20.72
C ASP A 119 -3.79 -7.69 -19.70
N ARG A 120 -3.69 -6.36 -19.72
CA ARG A 120 -2.77 -5.62 -18.83
C ARG A 120 -3.22 -5.68 -17.37
N GLU A 121 -4.52 -5.66 -17.12
CA GLU A 121 -5.08 -5.74 -15.76
C GLU A 121 -4.85 -7.13 -15.19
N ALA A 122 -5.08 -8.16 -16.00
CA ALA A 122 -4.78 -9.54 -15.60
C ALA A 122 -3.28 -9.74 -15.33
N ALA A 123 -2.41 -9.14 -16.15
CA ALA A 123 -0.97 -9.19 -15.93
C ALA A 123 -0.53 -8.46 -14.63
N GLU A 124 -1.19 -7.37 -14.27
CA GLU A 124 -0.95 -6.68 -13.00
C GLU A 124 -1.44 -7.51 -11.81
N ALA A 125 -2.65 -8.05 -11.88
CA ALA A 125 -3.20 -8.94 -10.85
C ALA A 125 -2.31 -10.17 -10.62
N ALA A 126 -1.81 -10.79 -11.71
CA ALA A 126 -0.87 -11.91 -11.64
C ALA A 126 0.42 -11.52 -10.92
N ARG A 127 0.99 -10.34 -11.22
CA ARG A 127 2.20 -9.83 -10.55
C ARG A 127 1.98 -9.59 -9.06
N ILE A 128 0.85 -9.00 -8.68
CA ILE A 128 0.50 -8.78 -7.27
C ILE A 128 0.38 -10.12 -6.54
N LEU A 129 -0.30 -11.11 -7.15
CA LEU A 129 -0.42 -12.45 -6.60
C LEU A 129 0.94 -13.14 -6.44
N LEU A 130 1.84 -13.03 -7.43
CA LEU A 130 3.19 -13.59 -7.36
C LEU A 130 4.00 -12.98 -6.21
N LEU A 131 3.99 -11.65 -6.07
CA LEU A 131 4.68 -10.96 -4.98
C LEU A 131 4.17 -11.42 -3.59
N HIS A 132 2.85 -11.49 -3.43
CA HIS A 132 2.25 -11.94 -2.18
C HIS A 132 2.54 -13.42 -1.89
N THR A 133 2.41 -14.28 -2.89
CA THR A 133 2.62 -15.73 -2.78
C THR A 133 4.08 -16.07 -2.47
N ALA A 134 5.02 -15.38 -3.11
CA ALA A 134 6.45 -15.50 -2.84
C ALA A 134 6.87 -14.90 -1.49
N ARG A 135 5.95 -14.20 -0.79
CA ARG A 135 6.25 -13.41 0.42
C ARG A 135 7.44 -12.47 0.21
N ALA A 136 7.41 -11.75 -0.91
CA ALA A 136 8.52 -10.91 -1.35
C ALA A 136 8.94 -9.92 -0.26
N ASP A 137 10.21 -9.99 0.12
CA ASP A 137 10.80 -9.12 1.13
C ASP A 137 11.15 -7.73 0.58
N ALA A 138 11.60 -6.84 1.46
CA ALA A 138 11.92 -5.46 1.12
C ALA A 138 13.01 -5.37 0.03
N ARG A 139 14.01 -6.25 0.09
CA ARG A 139 15.10 -6.30 -0.90
C ARG A 139 14.59 -6.71 -2.27
N THR A 140 13.72 -7.72 -2.31
CA THR A 140 13.13 -8.24 -3.55
C THR A 140 12.23 -7.21 -4.21
N VAL A 141 11.30 -6.60 -3.46
CA VAL A 141 10.42 -5.57 -4.05
C VAL A 141 11.19 -4.35 -4.51
N THR A 142 12.26 -3.97 -3.80
CA THR A 142 13.14 -2.86 -4.21
C THR A 142 13.84 -3.18 -5.53
N ARG A 143 14.47 -4.36 -5.64
CA ARG A 143 15.12 -4.78 -6.89
C ARG A 143 14.15 -4.81 -8.08
N LEU A 144 12.97 -5.41 -7.89
CA LEU A 144 11.94 -5.52 -8.94
C LEU A 144 11.40 -4.15 -9.34
N TYR A 145 11.32 -3.21 -8.41
CA TYR A 145 10.89 -1.85 -8.68
C TYR A 145 11.96 -1.05 -9.43
N GLU A 146 13.22 -1.08 -8.99
CA GLU A 146 14.32 -0.31 -9.57
C GLU A 146 14.61 -0.70 -11.04
N HIS A 147 14.50 -2.00 -11.34
CA HIS A 147 14.80 -2.54 -12.68
C HIS A 147 13.54 -2.82 -13.51
N GLY A 148 12.36 -2.54 -12.95
CA GLY A 148 11.08 -2.87 -13.56
C GLY A 148 10.59 -1.80 -14.54
N THR A 149 9.80 -2.24 -15.51
CA THR A 149 8.96 -1.37 -16.35
C THR A 149 7.92 -0.62 -15.50
N ALA A 150 7.31 0.43 -16.05
CA ALA A 150 6.24 1.16 -15.35
C ALA A 150 5.08 0.26 -14.90
N ALA A 151 4.74 -0.78 -15.68
CA ALA A 151 3.71 -1.75 -15.31
C ALA A 151 4.13 -2.64 -14.13
N GLU A 152 5.41 -3.02 -14.07
CA GLU A 152 5.96 -3.83 -12.97
C GLU A 152 6.11 -3.01 -11.69
N ARG A 153 6.62 -1.78 -11.80
CA ARG A 153 6.67 -0.82 -10.69
C ARG A 153 5.29 -0.56 -10.11
N ARG A 154 4.29 -0.38 -10.97
CA ARG A 154 2.89 -0.21 -10.52
C ARG A 154 2.39 -1.44 -9.75
N ALA A 155 2.65 -2.65 -10.25
CA ALA A 155 2.26 -3.87 -9.56
C ALA A 155 2.96 -4.01 -8.19
N VAL A 156 4.23 -3.62 -8.08
CA VAL A 156 4.94 -3.58 -6.78
C VAL A 156 4.24 -2.63 -5.81
N LEU A 157 3.96 -1.38 -6.21
CA LEU A 157 3.29 -0.38 -5.36
C LEU A 157 1.91 -0.87 -4.88
N MET A 158 1.14 -1.48 -5.77
CA MET A 158 -0.19 -2.02 -5.46
C MET A 158 -0.13 -3.24 -4.53
N ALA A 159 0.97 -4.00 -4.54
CA ALA A 159 1.15 -5.16 -3.66
C ALA A 159 1.59 -4.78 -2.24
N LEU A 160 2.26 -3.63 -2.04
CA LEU A 160 2.84 -3.22 -0.74
C LEU A 160 1.87 -3.31 0.45
N PRO A 161 0.57 -2.97 0.35
CA PRO A 161 -0.36 -3.12 1.47
C PRO A 161 -0.52 -4.55 1.99
N HIS A 162 -0.22 -5.53 1.14
CA HIS A 162 -0.41 -6.97 1.33
C HIS A 162 0.90 -7.71 1.62
N LEU A 163 1.99 -6.97 1.84
CA LEU A 163 3.29 -7.48 2.22
C LEU A 163 3.67 -6.95 3.61
N ASP A 164 4.21 -7.82 4.46
CA ASP A 164 4.59 -7.49 5.84
C ASP A 164 5.94 -6.77 5.91
N LEU A 165 6.05 -5.64 5.21
CA LEU A 165 7.32 -4.91 5.04
C LEU A 165 7.52 -3.78 6.07
N GLY A 166 6.49 -3.44 6.83
CA GLY A 166 6.50 -2.25 7.70
C GLY A 166 6.86 -0.99 6.88
N PRO A 167 7.63 -0.02 7.43
CA PRO A 167 7.99 1.21 6.72
C PRO A 167 9.14 1.05 5.70
N SER A 168 9.70 -0.15 5.53
CA SER A 168 10.92 -0.36 4.73
C SER A 168 10.75 -0.11 3.23
N ALA A 169 9.52 -0.21 2.70
CA ALA A 169 9.19 0.10 1.31
C ALA A 169 8.76 1.57 1.08
N ARG A 170 8.80 2.43 2.10
CA ARG A 170 8.52 3.87 1.97
C ARG A 170 9.35 4.56 0.87
N PRO A 171 10.65 4.29 0.68
CA PRO A 171 11.43 4.91 -0.39
C PRO A 171 10.86 4.68 -1.80
N LEU A 172 10.22 3.52 -2.03
CA LEU A 172 9.59 3.20 -3.34
C LEU A 172 8.38 4.09 -3.61
N VAL A 173 7.56 4.33 -2.58
CA VAL A 173 6.43 5.25 -2.67
C VAL A 173 6.90 6.68 -2.91
N GLU A 174 7.91 7.15 -2.17
CA GLU A 174 8.46 8.49 -2.37
C GLU A 174 9.05 8.67 -3.76
N ASP A 175 9.78 7.67 -4.27
CA ASP A 175 10.29 7.69 -5.63
C ASP A 175 9.15 7.75 -6.66
N ALA A 176 8.12 6.92 -6.52
CA ALA A 176 6.96 6.97 -7.41
C ALA A 176 6.28 8.35 -7.41
N LEU A 177 6.20 8.99 -6.24
CA LEU A 177 5.71 10.36 -6.06
C LEU A 177 6.66 11.43 -6.61
N ARG A 178 7.88 11.11 -7.03
CA ARG A 178 8.76 12.03 -7.79
C ARG A 178 8.55 11.92 -9.31
N THR A 179 7.94 10.85 -9.80
CA THR A 179 7.67 10.64 -11.24
C THR A 179 6.46 11.41 -11.76
N ASP A 180 6.37 11.63 -13.07
CA ASP A 180 5.18 12.22 -13.73
C ASP A 180 4.22 11.15 -14.33
N ASP A 181 4.51 9.86 -14.17
CA ASP A 181 3.58 8.80 -14.59
C ASP A 181 2.40 8.75 -13.62
N THR A 182 1.25 9.26 -14.06
CA THR A 182 0.02 9.34 -13.26
C THR A 182 -0.46 7.98 -12.76
N ARG A 183 -0.13 6.87 -13.44
CA ARG A 183 -0.49 5.52 -13.00
C ARG A 183 0.38 5.06 -11.83
N LEU A 184 1.65 5.47 -11.79
CA LEU A 184 2.53 5.22 -10.65
C LEU A 184 2.14 6.11 -9.47
N VAL A 185 1.85 7.40 -9.72
CA VAL A 185 1.37 8.32 -8.67
C VAL A 185 0.09 7.80 -8.04
N ALA A 186 -0.89 7.35 -8.84
CA ALA A 186 -2.14 6.78 -8.34
C ALA A 186 -1.93 5.52 -7.48
N ALA A 187 -1.01 4.63 -7.88
CA ALA A 187 -0.66 3.45 -7.07
C ALA A 187 0.09 3.83 -5.78
N ALA A 188 0.96 4.85 -5.85
CA ALA A 188 1.77 5.29 -4.73
C ALA A 188 0.93 5.90 -3.60
N VAL A 189 -0.19 6.58 -3.90
CA VAL A 189 -1.06 7.17 -2.88
C VAL A 189 -2.07 6.18 -2.25
N GLY A 190 -1.88 4.88 -2.47
CA GLY A 190 -2.71 3.82 -1.93
C GLY A 190 -2.54 3.55 -0.42
N PRO A 191 -3.11 2.44 0.09
CA PRO A 191 -3.17 2.15 1.53
C PRO A 191 -1.82 2.06 2.25
N TYR A 192 -0.75 1.69 1.54
CA TYR A 192 0.59 1.66 2.13
C TYR A 192 1.07 3.09 2.46
N ALA A 193 0.88 4.06 1.56
CA ALA A 193 1.21 5.46 1.81
C ALA A 193 0.39 6.06 2.95
N ALA A 194 -0.91 5.74 3.02
CA ALA A 194 -1.78 6.20 4.09
C ALA A 194 -1.28 5.79 5.50
N ARG A 195 -0.60 4.64 5.60
CA ARG A 195 -0.03 4.11 6.84
C ARG A 195 1.39 4.62 7.14
N HIS A 196 2.23 4.77 6.11
CA HIS A 196 3.68 4.93 6.31
C HIS A 196 4.25 6.30 5.92
N LEU A 197 3.50 7.15 5.20
CA LEU A 197 3.95 8.53 4.95
C LEU A 197 3.70 9.41 6.17
N ASP A 198 4.72 10.20 6.52
CA ASP A 198 4.54 11.30 7.46
C ASP A 198 3.59 12.37 6.88
N ALA A 199 3.14 13.26 7.77
CA ALA A 199 2.14 14.27 7.42
C ALA A 199 2.61 15.19 6.28
N HIS A 200 3.89 15.60 6.28
CA HIS A 200 4.40 16.53 5.28
C HIS A 200 4.45 15.86 3.89
N THR A 201 5.06 14.69 3.78
CA THR A 201 5.12 13.96 2.50
C THR A 201 3.73 13.60 1.98
N TRP A 202 2.80 13.23 2.87
CA TRP A 202 1.43 12.94 2.48
C TRP A 202 0.68 14.16 1.91
N ARG A 203 0.80 15.35 2.52
CA ARG A 203 0.19 16.59 1.97
C ARG A 203 0.73 16.92 0.59
N HIS A 204 2.05 16.78 0.40
CA HIS A 204 2.69 16.98 -0.90
C HIS A 204 2.21 15.95 -1.94
N ALA A 205 1.93 14.72 -1.54
CA ALA A 205 1.35 13.71 -2.42
C ALA A 205 -0.07 14.10 -2.87
N VAL A 206 -0.90 14.65 -1.97
CA VAL A 206 -2.25 15.17 -2.31
C VAL A 206 -2.15 16.33 -3.29
N LEU A 207 -1.28 17.32 -3.03
CA LEU A 207 -1.04 18.41 -3.98
C LEU A 207 -0.55 17.90 -5.33
N LYS A 208 0.35 16.92 -5.34
CA LYS A 208 0.83 16.31 -6.58
C LYS A 208 -0.31 15.69 -7.36
N CYS A 209 -1.25 14.98 -6.71
CA CYS A 209 -2.41 14.41 -7.40
C CYS A 209 -3.25 15.50 -8.08
N LEU A 210 -3.55 16.59 -7.37
CA LEU A 210 -4.28 17.74 -7.93
C LEU A 210 -3.53 18.39 -9.09
N PHE A 211 -2.21 18.50 -9.00
CA PHE A 211 -1.37 19.08 -10.03
C PHE A 211 -1.28 18.21 -11.29
N THR A 212 -1.13 16.90 -11.14
CA THR A 212 -0.97 15.95 -12.26
C THR A 212 -2.29 15.39 -12.79
N GLY A 213 -3.42 15.72 -12.15
CA GLY A 213 -4.76 15.25 -12.55
C GLY A 213 -5.07 13.82 -12.12
N VAL A 214 -4.35 13.27 -11.15
CA VAL A 214 -4.72 12.00 -10.51
C VAL A 214 -5.96 12.25 -9.62
N PRO A 215 -7.06 11.50 -9.79
CA PRO A 215 -8.25 11.67 -8.96
C PRO A 215 -7.93 11.52 -7.48
N VAL A 216 -8.40 12.45 -6.63
CA VAL A 216 -8.10 12.39 -5.19
C VAL A 216 -8.76 11.18 -4.51
N THR A 217 -9.73 10.54 -5.16
CA THR A 217 -10.32 9.26 -4.74
C THR A 217 -9.32 8.10 -4.74
N ALA A 218 -8.18 8.23 -5.44
CA ALA A 218 -7.09 7.26 -5.35
C ALA A 218 -6.32 7.35 -4.02
N VAL A 219 -6.36 8.50 -3.34
CA VAL A 219 -5.66 8.72 -2.06
C VAL A 219 -6.37 7.94 -0.96
N ALA A 220 -5.76 6.84 -0.53
CA ALA A 220 -6.34 6.01 0.53
C ALA A 220 -6.37 6.76 1.86
N GLY A 221 -7.49 6.64 2.60
CA GLY A 221 -7.67 7.28 3.90
C GLY A 221 -7.71 8.82 3.85
N LEU A 222 -8.06 9.40 2.68
CA LEU A 222 -8.04 10.85 2.48
C LEU A 222 -8.92 11.58 3.49
N ALA A 223 -10.16 11.13 3.68
CA ALA A 223 -11.11 11.79 4.59
C ALA A 223 -10.65 11.75 6.04
N GLU A 224 -10.12 10.60 6.47
CA GLU A 224 -9.61 10.42 7.83
C GLU A 224 -8.38 11.28 8.09
N ARG A 225 -7.42 11.31 7.16
CA ARG A 225 -6.16 12.05 7.32
C ARG A 225 -6.30 13.55 7.10
N ALA A 226 -7.21 13.99 6.22
CA ALA A 226 -7.42 15.41 5.94
C ALA A 226 -8.17 16.12 7.08
N ARG A 227 -8.99 15.39 7.86
CA ARG A 227 -9.86 15.96 8.90
C ARG A 227 -9.09 16.85 9.88
N GLY A 228 -9.44 18.14 9.89
CA GLY A 228 -8.80 19.13 10.77
C GLY A 228 -7.37 19.52 10.38
N ASP A 229 -6.88 19.12 9.20
CA ASP A 229 -5.54 19.46 8.73
C ASP A 229 -5.50 20.90 8.18
N THR A 230 -5.19 21.85 9.06
CA THR A 230 -5.11 23.28 8.75
C THR A 230 -4.00 23.61 7.77
N GLU A 231 -2.88 22.88 7.83
CA GLU A 231 -1.75 23.09 6.92
C GLU A 231 -2.11 22.66 5.50
N LEU A 232 -2.79 21.51 5.35
CA LEU A 232 -3.32 21.11 4.05
C LEU A 232 -4.32 22.15 3.52
N ALA A 233 -5.20 22.69 4.36
CA ALA A 233 -6.14 23.73 3.96
C ALA A 233 -5.43 25.00 3.45
N HIS A 234 -4.37 25.44 4.12
CA HIS A 234 -3.54 26.58 3.69
C HIS A 234 -2.85 26.30 2.36
N MET A 235 -2.22 25.13 2.22
CA MET A 235 -1.54 24.70 1.00
C MET A 235 -2.50 24.66 -0.21
N LEU A 236 -3.70 24.11 -0.03
CA LEU A 236 -4.72 24.05 -1.09
C LEU A 236 -5.22 25.45 -1.49
N THR A 237 -5.43 26.33 -0.51
CA THR A 237 -5.84 27.72 -0.76
C THR A 237 -4.77 28.49 -1.52
N ALA A 238 -3.49 28.32 -1.14
CA ALA A 238 -2.36 28.92 -1.84
C ALA A 238 -2.27 28.42 -3.29
N TYR A 239 -2.37 27.10 -3.49
CA TYR A 239 -2.38 26.49 -4.82
C TYR A 239 -3.53 27.02 -5.71
N ALA A 240 -4.74 27.17 -5.16
CA ALA A 240 -5.87 27.74 -5.91
C ALA A 240 -5.62 29.21 -6.32
N ARG A 241 -5.01 30.01 -5.43
CA ARG A 241 -4.63 31.41 -5.72
C ARG A 241 -3.57 31.48 -6.83
N GLU A 242 -2.53 30.65 -6.74
CA GLU A 242 -1.47 30.56 -7.76
C GLU A 242 -2.01 30.16 -9.13
N ARG A 243 -2.91 29.15 -9.19
CA ARG A 243 -3.57 28.74 -10.44
C ARG A 243 -4.39 29.87 -11.05
N THR A 244 -5.20 30.55 -10.23
CA THR A 244 -6.05 31.66 -10.66
C THR A 244 -5.22 32.84 -11.16
N ALA A 245 -4.16 33.23 -10.44
CA ALA A 245 -3.25 34.29 -10.85
C ALA A 245 -2.54 33.98 -12.18
N ALA A 246 -2.31 32.71 -12.46
CA ALA A 246 -1.75 32.24 -13.72
C ALA A 246 -2.80 31.99 -14.82
N TYR A 247 -4.06 32.42 -14.63
CA TYR A 247 -5.18 32.17 -15.54
C TYR A 247 -5.39 30.70 -15.90
N ARG A 248 -5.08 29.80 -14.96
CA ARG A 248 -5.31 28.35 -15.11
C ARG A 248 -6.49 27.89 -14.26
N PRO A 249 -7.30 26.92 -14.74
CA PRO A 249 -8.45 26.43 -13.98
C PRO A 249 -8.02 25.77 -12.68
N VAL A 250 -8.81 25.94 -11.63
CA VAL A 250 -8.65 25.23 -10.35
C VAL A 250 -9.30 23.84 -10.48
N PRO A 251 -8.61 22.74 -10.12
CA PRO A 251 -9.19 21.40 -10.19
C PRO A 251 -10.44 21.25 -9.30
N ALA A 252 -11.51 20.62 -9.82
CA ALA A 252 -12.76 20.43 -9.06
C ALA A 252 -12.57 19.59 -7.78
N ASP A 253 -11.64 18.64 -7.81
CA ASP A 253 -11.30 17.80 -6.66
C ASP A 253 -10.71 18.63 -5.50
N LEU A 254 -10.13 19.80 -5.75
CA LEU A 254 -9.54 20.65 -4.71
C LEU A 254 -10.56 21.06 -3.66
N GLN A 255 -11.76 21.48 -4.10
CA GLN A 255 -12.81 21.90 -3.16
C GLN A 255 -13.24 20.73 -2.27
N ARG A 256 -13.33 19.52 -2.83
CA ARG A 256 -13.66 18.32 -2.04
C ARG A 256 -12.62 18.05 -0.96
N VAL A 257 -11.33 18.24 -1.25
CA VAL A 257 -10.29 18.08 -0.23
C VAL A 257 -10.35 19.19 0.81
N LEU A 258 -10.58 20.45 0.40
CA LEU A 258 -10.78 21.56 1.34
C LEU A 258 -11.96 21.31 2.28
N ASP A 259 -13.07 20.77 1.79
CA ASP A 259 -14.23 20.46 2.64
C ASP A 259 -13.88 19.40 3.69
N LEU A 260 -13.00 18.44 3.35
CA LEU A 260 -12.53 17.42 4.27
C LEU A 260 -11.57 17.95 5.35
N THR A 261 -10.92 19.11 5.14
CA THR A 261 -10.04 19.70 6.16
C THR A 261 -10.80 20.48 7.23
N ALA A 262 -12.06 20.79 6.99
CA ALA A 262 -12.90 21.43 8.00
C ALA A 262 -12.97 20.55 9.27
N PRO A 263 -12.83 21.14 10.47
CA PRO A 263 -13.06 20.40 11.69
C PRO A 263 -14.51 19.90 11.68
N SER A 264 -14.70 18.63 12.04
CA SER A 264 -16.05 18.08 12.19
C SER A 264 -16.74 18.86 13.31
N THR A 265 -17.65 19.76 12.97
CA THR A 265 -18.63 20.25 13.93
C THR A 265 -19.45 19.04 14.35
N SER A 266 -19.09 18.46 15.49
CA SER A 266 -19.99 17.58 16.22
C SER A 266 -21.18 18.45 16.62
N THR A 267 -22.16 18.56 15.72
CA THR A 267 -23.52 18.89 16.10
C THR A 267 -24.04 17.67 16.85
N ALA A 268 -23.62 17.54 18.11
CA ALA A 268 -24.54 17.00 19.09
C ALA A 268 -25.79 17.89 18.99
N PRO A 269 -27.01 17.34 18.87
CA PRO A 269 -28.19 18.18 18.97
C PRO A 269 -28.07 18.86 20.34
N LEU A 270 -27.93 20.19 20.34
CA LEU A 270 -28.19 20.98 21.51
C LEU A 270 -29.66 20.68 21.83
N ALA A 271 -29.88 19.74 22.75
CA ALA A 271 -31.16 19.57 23.38
C ALA A 271 -31.48 20.94 23.97
N SER A 272 -32.38 21.66 23.30
CA SER A 272 -32.86 22.94 23.77
C SER A 272 -33.39 22.72 25.19
N PRO A 273 -32.94 23.48 26.20
CA PRO A 273 -33.45 23.34 27.57
C PRO A 273 -34.89 23.85 27.71
N PHE A 274 -35.52 24.28 26.62
CA PHE A 274 -36.89 24.78 26.63
C PHE A 274 -37.88 23.67 26.25
N PRO A 275 -38.85 23.34 27.12
CA PRO A 275 -39.93 22.43 26.76
C PRO A 275 -40.71 23.03 25.58
N SER A 276 -40.92 22.24 24.53
CA SER A 276 -41.73 22.63 23.39
C SER A 276 -43.19 22.76 23.83
N ASP A 277 -43.64 24.00 24.00
CA ASP A 277 -45.04 24.30 24.27
C ASP A 277 -45.83 23.99 22.98
N SER A 278 -46.54 22.87 22.99
CA SER A 278 -47.41 22.46 21.90
C SER A 278 -48.75 23.19 22.05
N SER A 279 -48.82 24.42 21.53
CA SER A 279 -50.11 25.08 21.28
C SER A 279 -50.67 24.64 19.92
N PRO A 280 -51.93 24.16 19.83
CA PRO A 280 -52.52 23.79 18.56
C PRO A 280 -52.83 25.05 17.73
N ALA A 281 -52.47 24.99 16.44
CA ALA A 281 -52.75 26.04 15.47
C ALA A 281 -54.27 26.30 15.31
N PRO A 282 -54.69 27.57 15.10
CA PRO A 282 -56.10 27.87 14.85
C PRO A 282 -56.56 27.32 13.49
N ALA A 283 -57.81 26.83 13.46
CA ALA A 283 -58.43 26.22 12.29
C ALA A 283 -58.55 27.20 11.09
N PRO A 284 -58.40 26.72 9.83
CA PRO A 284 -58.56 27.56 8.65
C PRO A 284 -60.03 27.93 8.39
N ALA A 285 -60.25 29.15 7.90
CA ALA A 285 -61.55 29.70 7.54
C ALA A 285 -62.22 28.96 6.36
N PRO A 286 -63.57 28.88 6.32
CA PRO A 286 -64.28 28.13 5.28
C PRO A 286 -64.20 28.81 3.90
N ALA A 287 -64.06 27.98 2.86
CA ALA A 287 -64.00 28.40 1.46
C ALA A 287 -65.34 28.96 0.94
N PRO A 288 -65.33 29.96 0.03
CA PRO A 288 -66.56 30.50 -0.57
C PRO A 288 -67.19 29.51 -1.57
N PRO A 289 -68.53 29.59 -1.78
CA PRO A 289 -69.24 28.66 -2.66
C PRO A 289 -68.91 28.86 -4.15
N PHE A 290 -68.83 27.73 -4.84
CA PHE A 290 -68.52 27.59 -6.27
C PHE A 290 -69.62 28.22 -7.15
N GLN A 291 -69.24 29.07 -8.11
CA GLN A 291 -70.12 29.58 -9.16
C GLN A 291 -69.83 28.86 -10.49
N PRO A 292 -70.83 28.27 -11.16
CA PRO A 292 -70.64 27.63 -12.45
C PRO A 292 -70.51 28.65 -13.59
N PRO A 293 -69.87 28.27 -14.71
CA PRO A 293 -69.56 29.20 -15.80
C PRO A 293 -70.81 29.58 -16.61
N LEU A 294 -70.88 30.83 -17.02
CA LEU A 294 -71.75 31.27 -18.11
C LEU A 294 -71.01 31.05 -19.45
N SER A 295 -71.66 30.33 -20.36
CA SER A 295 -71.28 30.19 -21.77
C SER A 295 -72.48 30.63 -22.63
N PRO A 296 -72.30 30.94 -23.94
CA PRO A 296 -71.07 30.94 -24.74
C PRO A 296 -70.47 32.33 -25.02
#